data_AF-A0A7H8HQG5-F1
#
_entry.id   AF-A0A7H8HQG5-F1
#
_cell.length_a   1.000
_cell.length_b   1.000
_cell.length_c   1.000
_cell.angle_alpha   90.00
_cell.angle_beta   90.00
_cell.angle_gamma   90.00
#
_symmetry.space_group_name_H-M   'P 1'
#
loop_
_entity.id
_entity.type
_entity.pdbx_description
1 polymer ?
#
loop_
_entity_poly.entity_id
_entity_poly.type
_entity_poly.pdbx_seq_one_letter_code
_entity_poly.pdbx_strand_id
1 'polypeptide(L)'
;MAERVTEPYVVGLEAIAGELLRGKWCVYLHEWLGDELDLPTWLAEVATHAEHAGVEVCFVEIPRKDMTLVANVRALPSFEQVTESVAALEHYRGLNAGSRSVVFRRSAQ
;
A
#
# COMPACT_ATOMS: atom_id res chain seq x y z
N MET A 1 -8.33 -16.81 -12.43
CA MET A 1 -7.78 -17.98 -11.71
C MET A 1 -6.36 -17.63 -11.28
N ALA A 2 -6.07 -17.87 -9.99
CA ALA A 2 -4.92 -17.42 -9.20
C ALA A 2 -4.93 -15.91 -8.87
N GLU A 3 -5.77 -15.57 -7.91
CA GLU A 3 -5.69 -14.34 -7.09
C GLU A 3 -4.39 -14.42 -6.29
N ARG A 4 -3.27 -14.14 -6.97
CA ARG A 4 -1.97 -14.09 -6.30
C ARG A 4 -1.96 -12.84 -5.45
N VAL A 5 -2.25 -13.01 -4.16
CA VAL A 5 -1.84 -12.06 -3.13
C VAL A 5 -0.33 -11.90 -3.29
N THR A 6 0.08 -10.81 -3.95
CA THR A 6 1.48 -10.47 -4.15
C THR A 6 2.13 -10.21 -2.80
N GLU A 7 3.36 -10.68 -2.62
CA GLU A 7 4.15 -10.39 -1.41
C GLU A 7 4.16 -8.89 -1.12
N PRO A 8 4.10 -8.46 0.15
CA PRO A 8 4.07 -7.04 0.50
C PRO A 8 5.29 -6.31 -0.09
N TYR A 9 5.07 -5.50 -1.14
CA TYR A 9 6.10 -4.70 -1.77
C TYR A 9 5.81 -3.22 -1.58
N VAL A 10 6.84 -2.46 -1.22
CA VAL A 10 6.76 -1.01 -1.20
C VAL A 10 7.12 -0.50 -2.58
N VAL A 11 6.13 0.08 -3.24
CA VAL A 11 6.33 0.85 -4.47
C VAL A 11 6.63 2.28 -4.09
N GLY A 12 7.65 2.87 -4.72
CA GLY A 12 7.87 4.32 -4.65
C GLY A 12 6.65 5.08 -5.18
N LEU A 13 6.47 6.33 -4.75
CA LEU A 13 5.32 7.17 -5.10
C LEU A 13 5.01 7.20 -6.61
N GLU A 14 6.06 7.26 -7.44
CA GLU A 14 5.92 7.26 -8.91
C GLU A 14 5.36 5.94 -9.46
N ALA A 15 5.70 4.81 -8.84
CA ALA A 15 5.22 3.51 -9.25
C ALA A 15 3.79 3.23 -8.77
N ILE A 16 3.35 3.85 -7.65
CA ILE A 16 1.97 3.73 -7.14
C ILE A 16 0.97 4.24 -8.19
N ALA A 17 1.20 5.40 -8.79
CA ALA A 17 0.31 5.95 -9.82
C ALA A 17 0.19 5.01 -11.04
N GLY A 18 1.30 4.42 -11.49
CA GLY A 18 1.31 3.45 -12.59
C GLY A 18 0.57 2.15 -12.28
N GLU A 19 0.62 1.69 -11.04
CA GLU A 19 -0.12 0.50 -10.59
C GLU A 19 -1.63 0.79 -10.46
N LEU A 20 -2.01 1.95 -9.92
CA LEU A 20 -3.40 2.40 -9.82
C LEU A 20 -4.04 2.61 -11.21
N LEU A 21 -3.27 3.11 -12.18
CA LEU A 21 -3.68 3.20 -13.59
C LEU A 21 -4.03 1.84 -14.19
N ARG A 22 -3.32 0.78 -13.79
CA ARG A 22 -3.58 -0.60 -14.23
C ARG A 22 -4.75 -1.26 -13.49
N GLY A 23 -5.47 -0.50 -12.66
CA GLY A 23 -6.58 -1.00 -11.84
C GLY A 23 -6.11 -1.86 -10.67
N LYS A 24 -4.82 -1.80 -10.31
CA LYS A 24 -4.33 -2.42 -9.09
C LYS A 24 -4.61 -1.49 -7.91
N TRP A 25 -4.54 -2.05 -6.71
CA TRP A 25 -4.75 -1.38 -5.45
C TRP A 25 -3.76 -1.95 -4.44
N CYS A 26 -3.51 -1.22 -3.35
CA CYS A 26 -2.56 -1.67 -2.33
C CYS A 26 -3.04 -1.30 -0.93
N VAL A 27 -2.69 -2.13 0.04
CA VAL A 27 -2.82 -1.80 1.46
C VAL A 27 -1.43 -1.43 1.95
N TYR A 28 -1.32 -0.23 2.52
CA TYR A 28 -0.07 0.33 3.00
C TYR A 28 -0.02 0.30 4.52
N LEU A 29 1.14 -0.03 5.08
CA LEU A 29 1.39 -0.11 6.52
C LEU A 29 2.02 1.19 6.99
N HIS A 30 1.43 1.90 7.96
CA HIS A 30 1.92 3.22 8.38
C HIS A 30 3.35 3.19 8.91
N GLU A 31 3.75 2.10 9.57
CA GLU A 31 5.13 1.89 10.05
C GLU A 31 6.19 1.91 8.93
N TRP A 32 5.81 1.70 7.67
CA TRP A 32 6.73 1.73 6.54
C TRP A 32 7.09 3.15 6.08
N LEU A 33 6.36 4.18 6.55
CA LEU A 33 6.72 5.58 6.29
C LEU A 33 8.07 5.96 6.93
N GLY A 34 8.47 5.26 7.99
CA GLY A 34 9.60 5.67 8.82
C GLY A 34 9.32 6.99 9.56
N ASP A 35 10.37 7.59 10.13
CA ASP A 35 10.25 8.83 10.90
C ASP A 35 10.30 10.10 10.03
N GLU A 36 10.59 9.97 8.73
CA GLU A 36 10.87 11.10 7.84
C GLU A 36 9.61 11.69 7.16
N LEU A 37 8.52 10.92 7.08
CA LEU A 37 7.29 11.32 6.38
C LEU A 37 6.06 10.93 7.19
N ASP A 38 5.17 11.89 7.46
CA ASP A 38 3.91 11.59 8.14
C ASP A 38 2.84 11.08 7.15
N LEU A 39 1.85 10.36 7.68
CA LEU A 39 0.78 9.78 6.87
C LEU A 39 0.02 10.85 6.06
N PRO A 40 -0.37 12.02 6.62
CA PRO A 40 -1.05 13.05 5.85
C PRO A 40 -0.25 13.56 4.65
N THR A 41 1.06 13.80 4.81
CA THR A 41 1.90 14.26 3.69
C THR A 41 2.02 13.20 2.63
N TRP A 42 2.23 11.94 3.01
CA TRP A 42 2.30 10.84 2.05
C TRP A 42 0.99 10.67 1.26
N LEU A 43 -0.18 10.75 1.93
CA LEU A 43 -1.48 10.68 1.25
C LEU A 43 -1.65 11.83 0.24
N ALA A 44 -1.23 13.04 0.60
CA ALA A 44 -1.28 14.20 -0.29
C ALA A 44 -0.36 14.02 -1.52
N GLU A 45 0.84 13.47 -1.33
CA GLU A 45 1.76 13.16 -2.43
C GLU A 45 1.17 12.09 -3.37
N VAL A 46 0.65 10.99 -2.82
CA VAL A 46 0.00 9.94 -3.62
C VAL A 46 -1.19 10.50 -4.41
N ALA A 47 -2.03 11.33 -3.78
CA ALA A 47 -3.14 11.99 -4.45
C ALA A 47 -2.67 12.88 -5.61
N THR A 48 -1.64 13.70 -5.38
CA THR A 48 -1.06 14.60 -6.38
C THR A 48 -0.50 13.81 -7.58
N HIS A 49 0.25 12.74 -7.32
CA HIS A 49 0.80 11.88 -8.38
C HIS A 49 -0.28 11.14 -9.16
N ALA A 50 -1.31 10.65 -8.48
CA ALA A 50 -2.45 9.99 -9.13
C ALA A 50 -3.25 10.98 -9.99
N GLU A 51 -3.49 12.21 -9.51
CA GLU A 51 -4.16 13.26 -10.26
C GLU A 51 -3.37 13.63 -11.54
N HIS A 52 -2.06 13.81 -11.45
CA HIS A 52 -1.20 14.02 -12.63
C HIS A 52 -1.28 12.87 -13.65
N ALA A 53 -1.52 11.65 -13.17
CA ALA A 53 -1.71 10.47 -14.00
C ALA A 53 -3.16 10.30 -14.50
N GLY A 54 -4.09 11.20 -14.13
CA GLY A 54 -5.51 11.12 -14.48
C GLY A 54 -6.28 10.03 -13.73
N VAL A 55 -5.80 9.63 -12.55
CA VAL A 55 -6.42 8.63 -11.68
C VAL A 55 -7.04 9.31 -10.47
N GLU A 56 -8.34 9.08 -10.29
CA GLU A 56 -9.03 9.45 -9.06
C GLU A 56 -8.86 8.32 -8.03
N VAL A 57 -8.32 8.66 -6.86
CA VAL A 57 -7.98 7.70 -5.80
C VAL A 57 -8.91 7.83 -4.61
N CYS A 58 -9.15 6.70 -3.96
CA CYS A 58 -9.82 6.58 -2.68
C CYS A 58 -8.84 6.05 -1.64
N PHE A 59 -8.85 6.69 -0.46
CA PHE A 59 -8.11 6.26 0.71
C PHE A 59 -9.08 5.74 1.76
N VAL A 60 -8.86 4.52 2.25
CA VAL A 60 -9.64 3.95 3.36
C VAL A 60 -8.67 3.58 4.47
N GLU A 61 -8.74 4.33 5.56
CA GLU A 61 -7.97 4.02 6.76
C GLU A 61 -8.57 2.81 7.48
N ILE A 62 -7.70 1.95 8.02
CA ILE A 62 -8.04 0.79 8.83
C ILE A 62 -7.50 1.07 10.25
N PRO A 63 -8.27 1.75 11.12
CA PRO A 63 -7.74 2.40 12.32
C PRO A 63 -7.14 1.45 13.36
N ARG A 64 -7.62 0.20 13.42
CA ARG A 64 -7.11 -0.80 14.38
C ARG A 64 -5.83 -1.50 13.93
N LYS A 65 -5.39 -1.25 12.70
CA LYS A 65 -4.28 -1.97 12.07
C LYS A 65 -3.16 -1.05 11.62
N ASP A 66 -3.28 0.28 11.79
CA ASP A 66 -2.30 1.26 11.29
C ASP A 66 -1.98 0.99 9.81
N MET A 67 -3.04 0.85 9.02
CA MET A 67 -3.00 0.55 7.59
C MET A 67 -3.93 1.49 6.82
N THR A 68 -3.56 1.82 5.59
CA THR A 68 -4.42 2.55 4.65
C THR A 68 -4.51 1.80 3.33
N LEU A 69 -5.73 1.52 2.89
CA LEU A 69 -6.01 1.07 1.53
C LEU A 69 -5.95 2.27 0.58
N VAL A 70 -5.21 2.11 -0.52
CA VAL A 70 -5.20 3.05 -1.65
C VAL A 70 -5.71 2.32 -2.89
N ALA A 71 -6.78 2.85 -3.48
CA ALA A 71 -7.39 2.25 -4.67
C ALA A 71 -7.83 3.32 -5.67
N ASN A 72 -7.85 2.96 -6.94
CA ASN A 72 -8.51 3.74 -7.98
C ASN A 72 -10.03 3.60 -7.81
N VAL A 73 -10.78 4.70 -7.80
CA VAL A 73 -12.25 4.68 -7.62
C VAL A 73 -12.98 3.87 -8.69
N ARG A 74 -12.36 3.70 -9.87
CA ARG A 74 -12.92 2.93 -10.99
C ARG A 74 -12.57 1.44 -10.93
N ALA A 75 -11.68 1.05 -10.02
CA ALA A 75 -11.19 -0.32 -9.84
C ALA A 75 -11.04 -0.65 -8.35
N LEU A 76 -12.14 -0.49 -7.61
CA LEU A 76 -12.16 -0.80 -6.18
C LEU A 76 -12.06 -2.32 -5.95
N PRO A 77 -11.27 -2.76 -4.96
CA PRO A 77 -11.25 -4.16 -4.55
C PRO A 77 -12.55 -4.60 -3.88
N SER A 78 -12.80 -5.90 -3.90
CA SER A 78 -13.84 -6.48 -3.06
C SER A 78 -13.43 -6.49 -1.58
N PHE A 79 -14.41 -6.56 -0.68
CA PHE A 79 -14.15 -6.68 0.75
C PHE A 79 -13.32 -7.92 1.10
N GLU A 80 -13.58 -9.05 0.43
CA GLU A 80 -12.84 -10.30 0.63
C GLU A 80 -11.37 -10.12 0.27
N GLN A 81 -11.10 -9.51 -0.89
CA GLN A 81 -9.75 -9.21 -1.34
C GLN A 81 -9.01 -8.31 -0.35
N VAL A 82 -9.64 -7.23 0.14
CA VAL A 82 -9.05 -6.35 1.15
C VAL A 82 -8.74 -7.14 2.43
N THR A 83 -9.67 -7.99 2.87
CA THR A 83 -9.50 -8.82 4.08
C THR A 83 -8.33 -9.79 3.95
N GLU A 84 -8.19 -10.45 2.81
CA GLU A 84 -7.07 -11.36 2.52
C GLU A 84 -5.73 -10.62 2.50
N SER A 85 -5.67 -9.45 1.85
CA SER A 85 -4.46 -8.62 1.81
C SER A 85 -4.07 -8.11 3.20
N VAL A 86 -5.04 -7.67 4.01
CA VAL A 86 -4.78 -7.28 5.41
C VAL A 86 -4.26 -8.47 6.20
N ALA A 87 -4.87 -9.65 6.09
CA ALA A 87 -4.42 -10.85 6.79
C ALA A 87 -3.00 -11.25 6.39
N ALA A 88 -2.64 -11.13 5.11
CA ALA A 88 -1.28 -11.38 4.62
C ALA A 88 -0.26 -10.39 5.20
N LEU A 89 -0.60 -9.11 5.28
CA LEU A 89 0.24 -8.07 5.89
C LEU A 89 0.41 -8.28 7.40
N GLU A 90 -0.65 -8.67 8.09
CA GLU A 90 -0.59 -9.02 9.51
C GLU A 90 0.29 -10.25 9.76
N HIS A 91 0.17 -11.27 8.92
CA HIS A 91 1.05 -12.44 8.98
C HIS A 91 2.51 -12.05 8.77
N TYR A 92 2.80 -11.21 7.77
CA TYR A 92 4.13 -10.68 7.52
C TYR A 92 4.68 -9.88 8.72
N ARG A 93 3.86 -8.99 9.32
CA ARG A 93 4.20 -8.30 10.57
C ARG A 93 4.55 -9.28 11.69
N GLY A 94 3.75 -10.34 11.87
CA GLY A 94 3.97 -11.38 12.87
C GLY A 94 5.27 -12.15 12.66
N LEU A 95 5.63 -12.47 11.41
CA LEU A 95 6.91 -13.12 11.07
C LEU A 95 8.11 -12.21 11.35
N ASN A 96 7.99 -10.92 11.05
CA ASN A 96 9.05 -9.93 11.31
C ASN A 96 9.18 -9.57 12.80
N ALA A 97 8.12 -9.68 13.59
CA ALA A 97 8.17 -9.47 15.04
C ALA A 97 9.07 -10.50 15.77
N GLY A 98 9.28 -11.69 15.19
CA GLY A 98 10.26 -12.69 15.66
C GLY A 98 11.69 -12.49 15.12
N SER A 99 11.85 -11.66 14.09
CA SER A 99 13.09 -11.52 13.32
C SER A 99 13.60 -10.08 13.42
N ARG A 100 14.34 -9.78 14.48
CA ARG A 100 15.00 -8.49 14.65
C ARG A 100 15.94 -8.24 13.46
N SER A 101 15.62 -7.22 12.66
CA SER A 101 16.36 -6.71 11.47
C SER A 101 16.05 -7.38 10.13
N VAL A 102 15.08 -6.82 9.39
CA VAL A 102 15.09 -6.89 7.92
C VAL A 102 15.44 -5.50 7.40
N VAL A 103 16.69 -5.38 6.94
CA VAL A 103 17.21 -4.20 6.23
C VAL A 103 16.40 -4.04 4.94
N PHE A 104 15.67 -2.95 4.85
CA PHE A 104 14.90 -2.54 3.69
C PHE A 104 15.86 -2.16 2.56
N ARG A 105 16.12 -3.08 1.62
CA ARG A 105 16.90 -2.75 0.42
C ARG A 105 16.02 -1.93 -0.50
N ARG A 106 16.25 -0.61 -0.51
CA ARG A 106 15.86 0.27 -1.61
C ARG A 106 16.43 -0.31 -2.92
N SER A 107 15.56 -0.77 -3.80
CA SER A 107 15.92 -1.01 -5.20
C SER A 107 16.14 0.35 -5.85
N ALA A 108 17.40 0.80 -5.86
CA ALA A 108 17.84 1.90 -6.69
C ALA A 108 17.77 1.45 -8.16
N GLN A 109 17.11 2.24 -9.00
CA GLN A 109 17.25 2.19 -10.45
C GLN A 109 17.86 3.50 -10.92
#